data_AF-A0A1B3DH36-F1
#
_entry.id   AF-A0A1B3DH36-F1
#
_cell.length_a   1.000
_cell.length_b   1.000
_cell.length_c   1.000
_cell.angle_alpha   90.00
_cell.angle_beta   90.00
_cell.angle_gamma   90.00
#
_symmetry.space_group_name_H-M   'P 1'
#
loop_
_entity.id
_entity.type
_entity.pdbx_description
1 polymer ?
#
loop_
_entity_poly.entity_id
_entity_poly.type
_entity_poly.pdbx_seq_one_letter_code
_entity_poly.pdbx_strand_id
1 'polypeptide(L)'
;MHKLLALSLSPFLLAGCSHTPQSADISGLWINQAAIDTAAQGRPLLKALDANGLNLEWNIDARGGKALFSNAFEAGEGQLRSKAPGVWVVDYDGHGTDELHWDGNQLIQQAKAFFAGQVFRRPAQPAPEGARWGTTFRQALNSAYMGGKWKIIEGQGVGNSVVFNADGSLSGLAQNDRYELCLGGDCATQGAGNDTLSLGKGDVADVWIFVRHGKRMEILNAINHAQPDEIPQLAPGPRQWLLEQQ
;
A
#
# COMPACT_ATOMS: atom_id res chain seq x y z
N MET A 1 -76.50 2.62 45.43
CA MET A 1 -76.00 3.71 44.54
C MET A 1 -74.58 3.35 44.14
N HIS A 2 -74.36 3.22 42.83
CA HIS A 2 -73.07 2.89 42.22
C HIS A 2 -72.04 4.00 42.48
N LYS A 3 -70.82 3.65 42.90
CA LYS A 3 -69.63 4.48 42.73
C LYS A 3 -68.44 3.61 42.29
N LEU A 4 -68.22 3.58 40.98
CA LEU A 4 -66.90 3.38 40.39
C LEU A 4 -66.02 4.59 40.75
N LEU A 5 -64.73 4.37 41.03
CA LEU A 5 -63.61 5.27 40.68
C LEU A 5 -62.30 4.50 40.95
N ALA A 6 -61.68 3.94 39.91
CA ALA A 6 -60.57 4.51 39.13
C ALA A 6 -59.19 4.09 39.68
N LEU A 7 -58.67 2.96 39.19
CA LEU A 7 -57.27 2.57 39.33
C LEU A 7 -56.42 3.47 38.40
N SER A 8 -55.58 4.32 39.00
CA SER A 8 -54.53 5.04 38.28
C SER A 8 -53.31 4.12 38.10
N LEU A 9 -53.14 3.56 36.90
CA LEU A 9 -51.87 2.95 36.48
C LEU A 9 -50.92 4.06 36.00
N SER A 10 -49.86 4.30 36.76
CA SER A 10 -48.73 5.12 36.35
C SER A 10 -47.85 4.34 35.35
N PRO A 11 -47.61 4.83 34.13
CA PRO A 11 -46.67 4.19 33.23
C PRO A 11 -45.24 4.55 33.65
N PHE A 12 -44.44 3.53 34.00
CA PHE A 12 -42.99 3.65 34.09
C PHE A 12 -42.44 3.94 32.68
N LEU A 13 -42.13 5.21 32.41
CA LEU A 13 -41.31 5.59 31.26
C LEU A 13 -39.87 5.13 31.56
N LEU A 14 -39.53 3.92 31.12
CA LEU A 14 -38.16 3.49 30.96
C LEU A 14 -37.52 4.34 29.86
N ALA A 15 -36.95 5.47 30.24
CA ALA A 15 -36.02 6.22 29.39
C ALA A 15 -34.78 5.33 29.21
N GLY A 16 -34.80 4.50 28.18
CA GLY A 16 -33.61 3.80 27.72
C GLY A 16 -32.58 4.86 27.32
N CYS A 17 -31.43 4.87 28.00
CA CYS A 17 -30.25 5.57 27.52
C CYS A 17 -29.96 5.05 26.11
N SER A 18 -30.34 5.82 25.10
CA SER A 18 -29.81 5.69 23.75
C SER A 18 -28.31 5.86 23.88
N HIS A 19 -27.60 4.74 24.00
CA HIS A 19 -26.16 4.70 23.78
C HIS A 19 -26.00 5.13 22.34
N THR A 20 -25.63 6.40 22.12
CA THR A 20 -25.15 6.84 20.82
C THR A 20 -24.07 5.84 20.44
N PRO A 21 -24.22 5.08 19.33
CA PRO A 21 -23.20 4.12 18.95
C PRO A 21 -21.89 4.89 18.90
N GLN A 22 -20.94 4.50 19.75
CA GLN A 22 -19.60 5.07 19.70
C GLN A 22 -19.16 4.91 18.24
N SER A 23 -18.88 6.03 17.57
CA SER A 23 -18.33 5.98 16.21
C SER A 23 -17.15 5.04 16.27
N ALA A 24 -17.22 3.94 15.53
CA ALA A 24 -16.24 2.88 15.68
C ALA A 24 -14.83 3.43 15.49
N ASP A 25 -13.93 3.04 16.39
CA ASP A 25 -12.56 3.53 16.39
C ASP A 25 -11.80 2.95 15.19
N ILE A 26 -11.68 3.75 14.14
CA ILE A 26 -10.93 3.40 12.93
C ILE A 26 -9.43 3.69 13.08
N SER A 27 -8.96 4.06 14.28
CA SER A 27 -7.56 4.43 14.48
C SER A 27 -6.59 3.31 14.13
N GLY A 28 -5.37 3.72 13.82
CA GLY A 28 -4.24 2.88 13.45
C GLY A 28 -4.04 2.77 11.95
N LEU A 29 -3.22 1.78 11.59
CA LEU A 29 -2.68 1.58 10.27
C LEU A 29 -3.60 0.75 9.36
N TRP A 30 -3.74 1.20 8.12
CA TRP A 30 -4.48 0.51 7.07
C TRP A 30 -3.67 0.52 5.77
N ILE A 31 -3.46 -0.63 5.16
CA ILE A 31 -2.71 -0.77 3.90
C ILE A 31 -3.63 -1.16 2.75
N ASN A 32 -3.31 -0.72 1.54
CA ASN A 32 -4.04 -1.06 0.31
C ASN A 32 -3.77 -2.53 -0.06
N GLN A 33 -4.44 -3.43 0.64
CA GLN A 33 -4.28 -4.87 0.47
C GLN A 33 -4.70 -5.31 -0.93
N ALA A 34 -5.66 -4.63 -1.57
CA ALA A 34 -6.08 -4.95 -2.93
C ALA A 34 -4.95 -4.75 -3.95
N ALA A 35 -4.13 -3.70 -3.78
CA ALA A 35 -2.92 -3.48 -4.60
C ALA A 35 -1.90 -4.61 -4.42
N ILE A 36 -1.66 -5.03 -3.17
CA ILE A 36 -0.75 -6.14 -2.84
C ILE A 36 -1.25 -7.47 -3.44
N ASP A 37 -2.53 -7.78 -3.25
CA ASP A 37 -3.16 -8.99 -3.77
C ASP A 37 -3.12 -9.04 -5.30
N THR A 38 -3.31 -7.89 -5.96
CA THR A 38 -3.19 -7.78 -7.42
C THR A 38 -1.75 -7.99 -7.87
N ALA A 39 -0.79 -7.36 -7.20
CA ALA A 39 0.63 -7.51 -7.52
C ALA A 39 1.09 -8.98 -7.35
N ALA A 40 0.66 -9.65 -6.28
CA ALA A 40 0.99 -11.04 -5.96
C ALA A 40 0.63 -12.04 -7.08
N GLN A 41 -0.24 -11.66 -8.02
CA GLN A 41 -0.55 -12.45 -9.22
C GLN A 41 0.62 -12.51 -10.22
N GLY A 42 1.73 -11.80 -9.96
CA GLY A 42 2.94 -11.81 -10.78
C GLY A 42 2.75 -11.13 -12.14
N ARG A 43 2.00 -10.02 -12.14
CA ARG A 43 1.77 -9.12 -13.28
C ARG A 43 2.64 -7.86 -13.12
N PRO A 44 2.75 -6.99 -14.15
CA PRO A 44 3.51 -5.74 -14.02
C PRO A 44 3.10 -4.94 -12.78
N LEU A 45 4.09 -4.54 -12.00
CA LEU A 45 3.93 -3.99 -10.66
C LEU A 45 3.19 -2.66 -10.69
N LEU A 46 3.68 -1.69 -11.46
CA LEU A 46 3.08 -0.36 -11.54
C LEU A 46 1.63 -0.44 -12.01
N LYS A 47 1.34 -1.30 -12.99
CA LYS A 47 -0.04 -1.55 -13.44
C LYS A 47 -0.93 -2.14 -12.34
N ALA A 48 -0.39 -3.02 -11.50
CA ALA A 48 -1.13 -3.59 -10.37
C ALA A 48 -1.43 -2.53 -9.30
N LEU A 49 -0.49 -1.62 -9.05
CA LEU A 49 -0.68 -0.50 -8.13
C LEU A 49 -1.70 0.51 -8.69
N ASP A 50 -1.53 0.94 -9.94
CA ASP A 50 -2.41 1.89 -10.63
C ASP A 50 -3.87 1.41 -10.66
N ALA A 51 -4.08 0.11 -10.90
CA ALA A 51 -5.42 -0.48 -10.92
C ALA A 51 -6.14 -0.44 -9.55
N ASN A 52 -5.41 -0.22 -8.46
CA ASN A 52 -5.93 -0.20 -7.10
C ASN A 52 -5.79 1.18 -6.42
N GLY A 53 -5.48 2.20 -7.21
CA GLY A 53 -5.41 3.60 -6.78
C GLY A 53 -4.10 4.00 -6.10
N LEU A 54 -3.88 5.31 -6.03
CA LEU A 54 -2.58 5.89 -5.69
C LEU A 54 -2.25 5.84 -4.19
N ASN A 55 -3.27 5.84 -3.34
CA ASN A 55 -3.04 5.79 -1.90
C ASN A 55 -2.70 4.35 -1.47
N LEU A 56 -1.56 4.18 -0.81
CA LEU A 56 -1.04 2.87 -0.42
C LEU A 56 -1.29 2.58 1.06
N GLU A 57 -1.40 3.62 1.89
CA GLU A 57 -1.46 3.47 3.33
C GLU A 57 -2.15 4.66 4.01
N TRP A 58 -2.99 4.38 5.01
CA TRP A 58 -3.56 5.35 5.95
C TRP A 58 -3.05 5.13 7.37
N ASN A 59 -2.66 6.19 8.08
CA ASN A 59 -2.61 6.22 9.55
C ASN A 59 -3.78 7.05 10.05
N ILE A 60 -4.57 6.53 10.96
CA ILE A 60 -5.71 7.26 11.49
C ILE A 60 -5.55 7.48 12.98
N ASP A 61 -5.66 8.72 13.42
CA ASP A 61 -5.87 9.10 14.81
C ASP A 61 -7.26 9.72 14.94
N ALA A 62 -8.26 8.85 15.16
CA ALA A 62 -9.65 9.29 15.29
C ALA A 62 -9.88 10.14 16.55
N ARG A 63 -9.04 10.00 17.58
CA ARG A 63 -9.16 10.77 18.83
C ARG A 63 -8.54 12.15 18.69
N GLY A 64 -7.40 12.24 18.01
CA GLY A 64 -6.74 13.49 17.68
C GLY A 64 -7.34 14.21 16.47
N GLY A 65 -8.27 13.58 15.75
CA GLY A 65 -8.94 14.17 14.58
C GLY A 65 -8.00 14.31 13.39
N LYS A 66 -7.07 13.36 13.20
CA LYS A 66 -6.06 13.39 12.13
C LYS A 66 -6.07 12.12 11.31
N ALA A 67 -5.78 12.26 10.02
CA ALA A 67 -5.48 11.16 9.13
C ALA A 67 -4.24 11.48 8.29
N LEU A 68 -3.29 10.57 8.28
CA LEU A 68 -2.11 10.60 7.42
C LEU A 68 -2.34 9.61 6.28
N PHE A 69 -1.96 9.99 5.07
CA PHE A 69 -1.87 9.05 3.95
C PHE A 69 -0.45 9.02 3.39
N SER A 70 -0.11 7.94 2.69
CA SER A 70 1.07 7.90 1.85
C SER A 70 0.76 7.24 0.52
N ASN A 71 1.27 7.86 -0.53
CA ASN A 71 1.52 7.19 -1.79
C ASN A 71 3.04 6.90 -1.89
N ALA A 72 3.45 6.23 -2.96
CA ALA A 72 4.85 5.84 -3.18
C ALA A 72 5.87 7.00 -3.23
N PHE A 73 5.42 8.24 -3.31
CA PHE A 73 6.23 9.45 -3.52
C PHE A 73 6.07 10.45 -2.38
N GLU A 74 4.83 10.71 -1.97
CA GLU A 74 4.44 11.73 -1.00
C GLU A 74 3.67 11.13 0.19
N ALA A 75 3.72 11.86 1.30
CA ALA A 75 2.82 11.69 2.43
C ALA A 75 2.08 13.00 2.67
N GLY A 76 0.82 12.89 3.09
CA GLY A 76 0.00 14.04 3.42
C GLY A 76 -0.78 13.84 4.72
N GLU A 77 -1.19 14.94 5.33
CA GLU A 77 -2.02 14.99 6.53
C GLU A 77 -3.33 15.71 6.21
N GLY A 78 -4.43 15.24 6.78
CA GLY A 78 -5.72 15.93 6.76
C GLY A 78 -6.44 15.85 8.09
N GLN A 79 -7.39 16.76 8.28
CA GLN A 79 -8.28 16.82 9.43
C GLN A 79 -9.38 15.77 9.30
N LEU A 80 -9.43 14.82 10.23
CA LEU A 80 -10.41 13.75 10.23
C LEU A 80 -11.65 14.14 11.06
N ARG A 81 -12.83 14.00 10.47
CA ARG A 81 -14.11 14.30 11.12
C ARG A 81 -15.10 13.16 10.91
N SER A 82 -15.82 12.78 11.96
CA SER A 82 -16.94 11.85 11.83
C SER A 82 -18.12 12.57 11.17
N LYS A 83 -18.67 11.97 10.11
CA LYS A 83 -19.85 12.48 9.39
C LYS A 83 -21.11 11.73 9.79
N ALA A 84 -21.01 10.41 9.97
CA ALA A 84 -22.06 9.51 10.43
C ALA A 84 -21.41 8.25 11.04
N PRO A 85 -22.16 7.35 11.71
CA PRO A 85 -21.60 6.08 12.19
C PRO A 85 -20.90 5.32 11.06
N GLY A 86 -19.61 5.03 11.24
CA GLY A 86 -18.77 4.34 10.24
C GLY A 86 -18.36 5.19 9.03
N VAL A 87 -18.78 6.46 8.95
CA VAL A 87 -18.43 7.37 7.84
C VAL A 87 -17.62 8.55 8.36
N TRP A 88 -16.45 8.73 7.75
CA TRP A 88 -15.49 9.76 8.11
C TRP A 88 -15.10 10.57 6.88
N VAL A 89 -14.73 11.82 7.12
CA VAL A 89 -14.20 12.72 6.09
C VAL A 89 -12.82 13.18 6.52
N VAL A 90 -11.85 13.05 5.63
CA VAL A 90 -10.52 13.66 5.74
C VAL A 90 -10.57 14.94 4.92
N ASP A 91 -10.37 16.09 5.57
CA ASP A 91 -10.32 17.41 4.93
C ASP A 91 -8.87 17.90 4.85
N TYR A 92 -8.42 18.26 3.65
CA TYR A 92 -7.07 18.77 3.41
C TYR A 92 -7.04 20.30 3.41
N ASP A 93 -7.68 20.91 4.41
CA ASP A 93 -7.77 22.36 4.62
C ASP A 93 -8.19 23.14 3.36
N GLY A 94 -9.22 22.63 2.67
CA GLY A 94 -9.78 23.24 1.45
C GLY A 94 -9.14 22.79 0.12
N HIS A 95 -8.10 21.94 0.15
CA HIS A 95 -7.52 21.33 -1.05
C HIS A 95 -8.26 20.08 -1.56
N GLY A 96 -9.33 19.70 -0.86
CA GLY A 96 -10.18 18.57 -1.20
C GLY A 96 -10.53 17.76 0.04
N THR A 97 -11.35 16.72 -0.15
CA THR A 97 -11.71 15.79 0.91
C THR A 97 -11.70 14.36 0.44
N ASP A 98 -11.34 13.40 1.29
CA ASP A 98 -11.61 11.97 1.08
C ASP A 98 -12.69 11.49 2.04
N GLU A 99 -13.63 10.68 1.55
CA GLU A 99 -14.63 10.03 2.41
C GLU A 99 -14.23 8.58 2.65
N LEU A 100 -14.18 8.18 3.92
CA LEU A 100 -13.79 6.86 4.38
C LEU A 100 -14.98 6.16 5.03
N HIS A 101 -15.29 4.95 4.56
CA HIS A 101 -16.34 4.10 5.10
C HIS A 101 -15.71 2.90 5.79
N TRP A 102 -16.12 2.62 7.01
CA TRP A 102 -15.72 1.43 7.74
C TRP A 102 -16.88 0.44 7.82
N ASP A 103 -16.64 -0.78 7.33
CA ASP A 103 -17.66 -1.84 7.26
C ASP A 103 -17.58 -2.86 8.42
N GLY A 104 -16.68 -2.63 9.39
CA GLY A 104 -16.39 -3.56 10.47
C GLY A 104 -15.02 -4.25 10.34
N ASN A 105 -14.49 -4.36 9.12
CA ASN A 105 -13.25 -5.10 8.85
C ASN A 105 -12.31 -4.35 7.88
N GLN A 106 -12.87 -3.60 6.95
CA GLN A 106 -12.15 -2.85 5.92
C GLN A 106 -12.42 -1.35 6.08
N LEU A 107 -11.45 -0.58 5.63
CA LEU A 107 -11.61 0.85 5.42
C LEU A 107 -11.71 1.09 3.91
N ILE A 108 -12.79 1.71 3.46
CA ILE A 108 -13.10 1.93 2.05
C ILE A 108 -13.03 3.43 1.80
N GLN A 109 -12.02 3.86 1.04
CA GLN A 109 -12.00 5.21 0.50
C GLN A 109 -12.94 5.27 -0.70
N GLN A 110 -13.92 6.17 -0.62
CA GLN A 110 -14.93 6.33 -1.66
C GLN A 110 -14.33 6.84 -2.96
N ALA A 111 -14.94 6.43 -4.08
CA ALA A 111 -14.57 6.94 -5.39
C ALA A 111 -14.84 8.45 -5.50
N LYS A 112 -14.04 9.11 -6.32
CA LYS A 112 -14.26 10.49 -6.78
C LYS A 112 -14.45 10.51 -8.29
N ALA A 113 -14.73 11.68 -8.85
CA ALA A 113 -14.93 11.86 -10.29
C ALA A 113 -13.83 11.24 -11.17
N PHE A 114 -12.57 11.25 -10.71
CA PHE A 114 -11.41 10.77 -11.48
C PHE A 114 -10.63 9.63 -10.80
N PHE A 115 -11.01 9.23 -9.59
CA PHE A 115 -10.29 8.22 -8.81
C PHE A 115 -11.25 7.12 -8.39
N ALA A 116 -10.92 5.87 -8.70
CA ALA A 116 -11.66 4.73 -8.22
C ALA A 116 -11.59 4.64 -6.69
N GLY A 117 -12.61 4.02 -6.08
CA GLY A 117 -12.57 3.72 -4.66
C GLY A 117 -11.45 2.73 -4.33
N GLN A 118 -10.90 2.83 -3.13
CA GLN A 118 -9.78 2.01 -2.68
C GLN A 118 -10.14 1.28 -1.39
N VAL A 119 -9.71 0.02 -1.27
CA VAL A 119 -10.03 -0.83 -0.13
C VAL A 119 -8.76 -1.12 0.65
N PHE A 120 -8.81 -0.81 1.94
CA PHE A 120 -7.70 -0.99 2.86
C PHE A 120 -8.06 -2.00 3.95
N ARG A 121 -7.04 -2.71 4.43
CA ARG A 121 -7.13 -3.64 5.55
C ARG A 121 -6.04 -3.33 6.57
N ARG A 122 -6.27 -3.74 7.82
CA ARG A 122 -5.20 -3.71 8.82
C ARG A 122 -4.08 -4.66 8.37
N PRO A 123 -2.80 -4.25 8.48
CA PRO A 123 -1.67 -5.08 8.11
C PRO A 123 -1.58 -6.30 9.03
N ALA A 124 -1.31 -7.48 8.46
CA ALA A 124 -1.09 -8.69 9.25
C ALA A 124 0.20 -8.61 10.09
N GLN A 125 1.21 -7.91 9.56
CA GLN A 125 2.51 -7.69 10.19
C GLN A 125 2.86 -6.20 10.05
N PRO A 126 2.49 -5.35 11.02
CA PRO A 126 2.92 -3.96 11.01
C PRO A 126 4.44 -3.86 11.15
N ALA A 127 5.03 -2.84 10.55
CA ALA A 127 6.44 -2.52 10.76
C ALA A 127 6.71 -2.20 12.25
N PRO A 128 7.96 -2.40 12.73
CA PRO A 128 8.34 -2.05 14.09
C PRO A 128 8.01 -0.60 14.44
N GLU A 129 7.79 -0.34 15.73
CA GLU A 129 7.60 1.04 16.21
C GLU A 129 8.79 1.92 15.84
N GLY A 130 8.52 3.13 15.37
CA GLY A 130 9.55 4.06 14.88
C GLY A 130 10.05 3.78 13.46
N ALA A 131 9.54 2.76 12.76
CA ALA A 131 9.81 2.58 11.34
C ALA A 131 9.33 3.79 10.53
N ARG A 132 10.02 4.06 9.40
CA ARG A 132 9.63 5.15 8.50
C ARG A 132 8.21 4.90 7.98
N TRP A 133 7.44 5.97 7.83
CA TRP A 133 6.11 5.93 7.21
C TRP A 133 6.16 5.25 5.83
N GLY A 134 5.17 4.41 5.51
CA GLY A 134 5.16 3.60 4.28
C GLY A 134 5.96 2.28 4.35
N THR A 135 6.75 2.04 5.42
CA THR A 135 7.51 0.77 5.56
C THR A 135 6.59 -0.45 5.64
N THR A 136 5.43 -0.34 6.30
CA THR A 136 4.52 -1.49 6.45
C THR A 136 3.96 -1.95 5.11
N PHE A 137 3.37 -1.03 4.33
CA PHE A 137 2.94 -1.35 2.96
C PHE A 137 4.07 -1.96 2.14
N ARG A 138 5.26 -1.34 2.15
CA ARG A 138 6.40 -1.80 1.36
C ARG A 138 6.86 -3.21 1.76
N GLN A 139 6.93 -3.53 3.05
CA GLN A 139 7.28 -4.87 3.51
C GLN A 139 6.24 -5.91 3.12
N ALA A 140 4.94 -5.59 3.27
CA ALA A 140 3.86 -6.46 2.85
C ALA A 140 3.87 -6.72 1.34
N LEU A 141 4.08 -5.67 0.54
CA LEU A 141 4.23 -5.79 -0.92
C LEU A 141 5.48 -6.60 -1.29
N ASN A 142 6.63 -6.31 -0.69
CA ASN A 142 7.86 -7.05 -0.93
C ASN A 142 7.67 -8.54 -0.64
N SER A 143 7.06 -8.89 0.50
CA SER A 143 6.78 -10.27 0.88
C SER A 143 5.87 -10.98 -0.13
N ALA A 144 4.83 -10.31 -0.62
CA ALA A 144 3.85 -10.92 -1.54
C ALA A 144 4.35 -10.96 -2.99
N TYR A 145 5.11 -9.95 -3.40
CA TYR A 145 5.56 -9.78 -4.77
C TYR A 145 6.93 -10.43 -4.99
N MET A 146 7.99 -9.94 -4.36
CA MET A 146 9.35 -10.44 -4.61
C MET A 146 9.74 -11.60 -3.69
N GLY A 147 9.08 -11.71 -2.54
CA GLY A 147 9.54 -12.47 -1.40
C GLY A 147 9.81 -13.95 -1.68
N GLY A 148 10.80 -14.47 -0.97
CA GLY A 148 11.15 -15.87 -0.97
C GLY A 148 12.32 -16.21 -1.85
N LYS A 149 12.42 -17.50 -2.18
CA LYS A 149 13.57 -18.10 -2.84
C LYS A 149 13.34 -18.25 -4.34
N TRP A 150 14.33 -17.84 -5.12
CA TRP A 150 14.32 -17.90 -6.57
C TRP A 150 15.56 -18.63 -7.06
N LYS A 151 15.43 -19.46 -8.09
CA LYS A 151 16.57 -20.09 -8.76
C LYS A 151 17.02 -19.23 -9.93
N ILE A 152 18.32 -19.02 -10.07
CA ILE A 152 18.90 -18.41 -11.27
C ILE A 152 18.92 -19.47 -12.36
N ILE A 153 18.13 -19.27 -13.42
CA ILE A 153 18.09 -20.17 -14.58
C ILE A 153 18.93 -19.64 -15.74
N GLU A 154 19.16 -18.32 -15.81
CA GLU A 154 20.14 -17.70 -16.70
C GLU A 154 20.83 -16.51 -16.03
N GLY A 155 22.07 -16.22 -16.44
CA GLY A 155 22.85 -15.09 -15.92
C GLY A 155 23.99 -15.50 -14.97
N GLN A 156 24.65 -14.51 -14.36
CA GLN A 156 25.70 -14.80 -13.38
C GLN A 156 25.12 -15.61 -12.21
N GLY A 157 25.75 -16.75 -11.88
CA GLY A 157 25.33 -17.60 -10.76
C GLY A 157 24.26 -18.63 -11.11
N VAL A 158 24.07 -19.00 -12.39
CA VAL A 158 23.14 -20.07 -12.81
C VAL A 158 23.21 -21.29 -11.87
N GLY A 159 22.04 -21.78 -11.47
CA GLY A 159 21.89 -22.91 -10.56
C GLY A 159 21.80 -22.51 -9.09
N ASN A 160 22.37 -21.36 -8.70
CA ASN A 160 22.27 -20.85 -7.34
C ASN A 160 20.87 -20.29 -7.05
N SER A 161 20.66 -20.00 -5.76
CA SER A 161 19.43 -19.40 -5.28
C SER A 161 19.64 -17.96 -4.84
N VAL A 162 18.65 -17.13 -5.17
CA VAL A 162 18.48 -15.76 -4.72
C VAL A 162 17.38 -15.74 -3.66
N VAL A 163 17.56 -14.96 -2.60
CA VAL A 163 16.51 -14.75 -1.59
C VAL A 163 16.20 -13.27 -1.49
N PHE A 164 14.94 -12.92 -1.75
CA PHE A 164 14.40 -11.57 -1.53
C PHE A 164 13.61 -11.57 -0.22
N ASN A 165 13.94 -10.65 0.68
CA ASN A 165 13.27 -10.52 1.97
C ASN A 165 12.35 -9.30 2.00
N ALA A 166 11.33 -9.35 2.86
CA ALA A 166 10.33 -8.28 2.99
C ALA A 166 10.95 -6.92 3.31
N ASP A 167 12.02 -6.88 4.09
CA ASP A 167 12.74 -5.67 4.49
C ASP A 167 13.57 -5.02 3.37
N GLY A 168 13.62 -5.63 2.17
CA GLY A 168 14.42 -5.16 1.05
C GLY A 168 15.84 -5.73 1.02
N SER A 169 16.22 -6.61 1.96
CA SER A 169 17.49 -7.32 1.88
C SER A 169 17.45 -8.41 0.81
N LEU A 170 18.62 -8.65 0.21
CA LEU A 170 18.83 -9.56 -0.91
C LEU A 170 20.05 -10.42 -0.63
N SER A 171 20.03 -11.68 -1.08
CA SER A 171 21.23 -12.51 -1.10
C SER A 171 21.26 -13.40 -2.34
N GLY A 172 22.46 -13.77 -2.78
CA GLY A 172 22.65 -14.73 -3.87
C GLY A 172 22.56 -14.16 -5.29
N LEU A 173 22.33 -12.85 -5.46
CA LEU A 173 22.30 -12.18 -6.76
C LEU A 173 23.54 -11.30 -6.96
N ALA A 174 24.61 -11.92 -7.48
CA ALA A 174 25.91 -11.30 -7.67
C ALA A 174 26.42 -10.66 -6.35
N GLN A 175 26.89 -9.40 -6.39
CA GLN A 175 27.39 -8.67 -5.22
C GLN A 175 26.32 -7.95 -4.39
N ASN A 176 25.05 -7.97 -4.82
CA ASN A 176 24.00 -7.14 -4.24
C ASN A 176 23.49 -7.71 -2.91
N ASP A 177 23.26 -6.82 -1.94
CA ASP A 177 22.71 -7.15 -0.62
C ASP A 177 21.38 -6.43 -0.30
N ARG A 178 20.92 -5.53 -1.19
CA ARG A 178 19.57 -4.94 -1.14
C ARG A 178 18.90 -4.84 -2.50
N TYR A 179 17.59 -4.72 -2.45
CA TYR A 179 16.76 -4.31 -3.57
C TYR A 179 15.69 -3.29 -3.14
N GLU A 180 15.26 -2.44 -4.07
CA GLU A 180 14.12 -1.55 -3.88
C GLU A 180 13.26 -1.50 -5.13
N LEU A 181 11.98 -1.86 -5.01
CA LEU A 181 11.00 -1.71 -6.09
C LEU A 181 10.61 -0.23 -6.25
N CYS A 182 10.55 0.26 -7.47
CA CYS A 182 9.87 1.52 -7.75
C CYS A 182 8.35 1.32 -7.63
N LEU A 183 7.69 2.17 -6.84
CA LEU A 183 6.24 2.08 -6.58
C LEU A 183 5.44 3.27 -7.14
N GLY A 184 6.11 4.34 -7.60
CA GLY A 184 5.49 5.58 -8.05
C GLY A 184 6.49 6.74 -8.05
N GLY A 185 5.99 7.96 -8.26
CA GLY A 185 6.82 9.16 -8.39
C GLY A 185 7.72 9.13 -9.63
N ASP A 186 8.82 9.87 -9.60
CA ASP A 186 9.72 10.03 -10.74
C ASP A 186 10.31 8.69 -11.23
N CYS A 187 10.58 7.74 -10.34
CA CYS A 187 11.11 6.44 -10.78
C CYS A 187 10.13 5.67 -11.68
N ALA A 188 8.82 5.89 -11.51
CA ALA A 188 7.78 5.18 -12.28
C ALA A 188 7.62 5.79 -13.67
N THR A 189 7.90 7.08 -13.84
CA THR A 189 7.85 7.75 -15.14
C THR A 189 9.14 7.53 -15.95
N GLN A 190 10.28 7.41 -15.26
CA GLN A 190 11.60 7.17 -15.89
C GLN A 190 11.69 5.81 -16.62
N GLY A 191 10.93 4.80 -16.19
CA GLY A 191 10.94 3.45 -16.76
C GLY A 191 10.30 3.32 -18.15
N ALA A 192 9.72 4.40 -18.70
CA ALA A 192 9.00 4.39 -19.98
C ALA A 192 7.93 3.28 -20.07
N GLY A 193 7.22 3.03 -18.95
CA GLY A 193 6.21 1.98 -18.83
C GLY A 193 6.73 0.61 -18.37
N ASN A 194 8.03 0.46 -18.15
CA ASN A 194 8.63 -0.73 -17.54
C ASN A 194 8.70 -0.58 -16.02
N ASP A 195 8.56 -1.70 -15.31
CA ASP A 195 8.82 -1.72 -13.87
C ASP A 195 10.33 -1.67 -13.63
N THR A 196 10.73 -0.86 -12.65
CA THR A 196 12.15 -0.69 -12.28
C THR A 196 12.40 -1.15 -10.85
N LEU A 197 13.60 -1.66 -10.61
CA LEU A 197 14.12 -1.87 -9.28
C LEU A 197 15.55 -1.35 -9.16
N SER A 198 15.94 -0.93 -7.97
CA SER A 198 17.35 -0.71 -7.66
C SER A 198 17.93 -1.99 -7.06
N LEU A 199 19.12 -2.39 -7.49
CA LEU A 199 19.93 -3.43 -6.86
C LEU A 199 21.20 -2.77 -6.36
N GLY A 200 21.59 -3.03 -5.11
CA GLY A 200 22.72 -2.32 -4.53
C GLY A 200 23.54 -3.12 -3.54
N LYS A 201 24.70 -2.53 -3.21
CA LYS A 201 25.63 -2.95 -2.17
C LYS A 201 26.14 -1.75 -1.40
N GLY A 202 26.00 -1.73 -0.08
CA GLY A 202 26.53 -0.65 0.77
C GLY A 202 25.85 0.69 0.51
N ASP A 203 26.47 1.64 -0.18
CA ASP A 203 25.84 2.93 -0.56
C ASP A 203 25.66 3.08 -2.08
N VAL A 204 26.04 2.05 -2.83
CA VAL A 204 25.96 2.04 -4.29
C VAL A 204 24.77 1.21 -4.72
N ALA A 205 23.95 1.75 -5.63
CA ALA A 205 22.85 1.02 -6.24
C ALA A 205 22.74 1.39 -7.73
N ASP A 206 22.46 0.38 -8.54
CA ASP A 206 22.18 0.52 -9.95
C ASP A 206 20.68 0.30 -10.19
N VAL A 207 20.10 1.05 -11.13
CA VAL A 207 18.71 0.87 -11.55
C VAL A 207 18.64 -0.18 -12.66
N TRP A 208 17.66 -1.07 -12.53
CA TRP A 208 17.39 -2.18 -13.42
C TRP A 208 15.94 -2.12 -13.88
N ILE A 209 15.68 -2.65 -15.07
CA ILE A 209 14.32 -2.98 -15.50
C ILE A 209 14.05 -4.43 -15.16
N PHE A 210 12.85 -4.75 -14.69
CA PHE A 210 12.44 -6.13 -14.52
C PHE A 210 11.07 -6.39 -15.13
N VAL A 211 10.88 -7.63 -15.55
CA VAL A 211 9.61 -8.12 -16.09
C VAL A 211 9.23 -9.37 -15.34
N ARG A 212 8.05 -9.38 -14.73
CA ARG A 212 7.53 -10.55 -14.02
C ARG A 212 6.34 -11.16 -14.74
N HIS A 213 6.39 -12.47 -14.89
CA HIS A 213 5.33 -13.31 -15.41
C HIS A 213 5.11 -14.50 -14.48
N GLY A 214 4.23 -14.33 -13.49
CA GLY A 214 3.95 -15.32 -12.46
C GLY A 214 5.22 -15.69 -11.68
N LYS A 215 5.70 -16.92 -11.86
CA LYS A 215 6.90 -17.45 -11.19
C LYS A 215 8.20 -17.16 -11.92
N ARG A 216 8.18 -16.50 -13.08
CA ARG A 216 9.39 -16.10 -13.81
C ARG A 216 9.63 -14.61 -13.72
N MET A 217 10.88 -14.23 -13.56
CA MET A 217 11.30 -12.84 -13.52
C MET A 217 12.56 -12.63 -14.35
N GLU A 218 12.51 -11.68 -15.26
CA GLU A 218 13.65 -11.20 -16.03
C GLU A 218 14.17 -9.92 -15.39
N ILE A 219 15.49 -9.80 -15.27
CA ILE A 219 16.15 -8.56 -14.86
C ILE A 219 17.07 -8.15 -16.02
N LEU A 220 16.85 -6.94 -16.52
CA LEU A 220 17.48 -6.39 -17.71
C LEU A 220 18.25 -5.12 -17.36
N ASN A 221 19.38 -4.89 -18.03
CA ASN A 221 20.08 -3.62 -17.95
C ASN A 221 19.10 -2.47 -18.24
N ALA A 222 19.12 -1.42 -17.42
CA ALA A 222 18.42 -0.17 -17.75
C ALA A 222 19.37 0.73 -18.54
N ILE A 223 19.06 1.01 -19.80
CA ILE A 223 19.84 1.92 -20.64
C ILE A 223 19.22 3.31 -20.55
N ASN A 224 19.95 4.28 -20.01
CA ASN A 224 19.49 5.67 -19.99
C ASN A 224 19.79 6.34 -21.34
N HIS A 225 18.74 6.80 -22.02
CA HIS A 225 18.83 7.56 -23.28
C HIS A 225 18.79 9.08 -23.08
N ALA A 226 18.59 9.54 -21.86
CA ALA A 226 18.58 10.96 -21.53
C ALA A 226 19.99 11.54 -21.48
N GLN A 227 20.13 12.82 -21.78
CA GLN A 227 21.35 13.58 -21.51
C GLN A 227 21.59 13.73 -19.99
N PRO A 228 22.83 14.04 -19.55
CA PRO A 228 23.16 14.16 -18.12
C PRO A 228 22.31 15.15 -17.31
N ASP A 229 21.66 16.11 -17.97
CA ASP A 229 20.81 17.15 -17.40
C ASP A 229 19.31 16.93 -17.67
N GLU A 230 18.93 15.82 -18.29
CA GLU A 230 17.56 15.43 -18.56
C GLU A 230 17.04 14.39 -17.55
N ILE A 231 15.71 14.34 -17.39
CA ILE A 231 15.07 13.28 -16.61
C ILE A 231 15.41 11.93 -17.26
N PRO A 232 15.88 10.92 -16.50
CA PRO A 232 16.23 9.62 -17.06
C PRO A 232 15.13 9.02 -17.92
N GLN A 233 15.52 8.45 -19.05
CA GLN A 233 14.63 7.70 -19.94
C GLN A 233 15.20 6.30 -20.11
N LEU A 234 14.70 5.38 -19.30
CA LEU A 234 15.23 4.03 -19.19
C LEU A 234 14.54 3.11 -20.19
N ALA A 235 15.33 2.50 -21.06
CA ALA A 235 14.89 1.44 -21.97
C ALA A 235 15.49 0.09 -21.57
N PRO A 236 14.78 -1.03 -21.82
CA PRO A 236 15.29 -2.36 -21.53
C PRO A 236 16.46 -2.69 -22.46
N GLY A 237 17.61 -2.97 -21.85
CA GLY A 237 18.80 -3.50 -22.51
C GLY A 237 18.85 -5.03 -22.47
N PRO A 238 20.04 -5.63 -22.64
CA PRO A 238 20.22 -7.07 -22.57
C PRO A 238 19.81 -7.64 -21.20
N ARG A 239 19.10 -8.77 -21.22
CA ARG A 239 18.77 -9.53 -20.02
C ARG A 239 20.06 -9.98 -19.32
N GLN A 240 20.16 -9.68 -18.03
CA GLN A 240 21.27 -10.13 -17.19
C GLN A 240 20.91 -11.36 -16.38
N TRP A 241 19.66 -11.46 -15.90
CA TRP A 241 19.20 -12.62 -15.16
C TRP A 241 17.81 -13.06 -15.59
N LEU A 242 17.60 -14.38 -15.58
CA LEU A 242 16.29 -14.99 -15.57
C LEU A 242 16.17 -15.84 -14.31
N LEU A 243 15.14 -15.54 -13.51
CA LEU A 243 14.88 -16.19 -12.23
C LEU A 243 13.57 -16.97 -12.27
N GLU A 244 13.51 -18.08 -11.53
CA GLU A 244 12.31 -18.88 -11.34
C GLU A 244 12.02 -19.09 -9.84
N GLN A 245 10.82 -18.72 -9.39
CA GLN A 245 10.40 -18.83 -8.00
C GLN A 245 10.27 -20.31 -7.59
N GLN A 246 10.84 -20.66 -6.43
CA GLN A 246 10.88 -22.04 -5.90
C GLN A 246 9.69 -22.37 -5.02
#